data_AF-A0A8B8FPJ2-F1
#
_entry.id   AF-A0A8B8FPJ2-F1
#
_cell.length_a   1.000
_cell.length_b   1.000
_cell.length_c   1.000
_cell.angle_alpha   90.00
_cell.angle_beta   90.00
_cell.angle_gamma   90.00
#
_symmetry.space_group_name_H-M   'P 1'
#
loop_
_entity.id
_entity.type
_entity.pdbx_description
1 polymer ?
#
loop_
_entity_poly.entity_id
_entity_poly.type
_entity_poly.pdbx_seq_one_letter_code
_entity_poly.pdbx_strand_id
1 'polypeptide(L)'
;MDVLQFDKPIYVGFSILDLSKTLIYDFHYNSMVENYGSNIQLMYTDTDSLIYYIKTVNFYTDLINKPNILNRMDTSNLSPNHPCYCVDRKKLPGTFTDETKGQAIREFVALRAKSYAYNLAGEEKLKAKGVRRHVVKNHMTIEDYKQCLFWDGSMARNARELAINQFNAFKCTGQKSLTNQYTPYRVNISLRSFKHQMKSISTVKLALNRSDDKRLVLENQINTRAHGHYRNEETPTFDETELDRFNDSEKELMDLLVAEILI
;
A
#
# COMPACT_ATOMS: atom_id res chain seq x y z
N MET A 1 -30.03 -33.76 8.06
CA MET A 1 -29.72 -32.45 7.43
C MET A 1 -29.22 -31.57 8.55
N ASP A 2 -27.93 -31.26 8.56
CA ASP A 2 -27.37 -30.36 9.56
C ASP A 2 -27.71 -28.93 9.14
N VAL A 3 -28.65 -28.31 9.84
CA VAL A 3 -29.01 -26.90 9.64
C VAL A 3 -28.00 -26.05 10.38
N LEU A 4 -27.10 -25.40 9.63
CA LEU A 4 -26.10 -24.51 10.20
C LEU A 4 -26.70 -23.11 10.35
N GLN A 5 -27.06 -22.73 11.57
CA GLN A 5 -27.57 -21.39 11.88
C GLN A 5 -26.42 -20.38 11.86
N PHE A 6 -26.50 -19.38 10.97
CA PHE A 6 -25.43 -18.41 10.76
C PHE A 6 -25.57 -17.20 11.71
N ASP A 7 -25.26 -17.43 12.99
CA ASP A 7 -25.29 -16.39 14.03
C ASP A 7 -24.01 -15.53 14.02
N LYS A 8 -23.70 -14.89 12.88
CA LYS A 8 -22.58 -13.92 12.81
C LYS A 8 -23.11 -12.50 12.82
N PRO A 9 -22.61 -11.62 13.70
CA PRO A 9 -23.04 -10.22 13.76
C PRO A 9 -22.40 -9.38 12.65
N ILE A 10 -22.78 -9.64 11.39
CA ILE A 10 -22.22 -8.98 10.20
C ILE A 10 -22.35 -7.45 10.30
N TYR A 11 -23.53 -6.97 10.73
CA TYR A 11 -23.82 -5.55 10.87
C TYR A 11 -22.90 -4.86 11.89
N VAL A 12 -22.53 -5.56 12.96
CA VAL A 12 -21.58 -5.00 13.95
C VAL A 12 -20.20 -4.82 13.30
N GLY A 13 -19.76 -5.78 12.49
CA GLY A 13 -18.50 -5.67 11.74
C GLY A 13 -18.49 -4.49 10.76
N PHE A 14 -19.61 -4.28 10.05
CA PHE A 14 -19.79 -3.13 9.16
C PHE A 14 -19.70 -1.79 9.92
N SER A 15 -20.46 -1.66 11.02
CA SER A 15 -20.43 -0.44 11.84
C SER A 15 -19.05 -0.15 12.43
N ILE A 16 -18.32 -1.16 12.90
CA ILE A 16 -16.94 -0.99 13.40
C ILE A 16 -16.01 -0.50 12.29
N LEU A 17 -16.15 -1.04 11.08
CA LEU A 17 -15.32 -0.63 9.94
C LEU A 17 -15.57 0.84 9.57
N ASP A 18 -16.83 1.28 9.54
CA ASP A 18 -17.17 2.66 9.21
C ASP A 18 -16.78 3.66 10.30
N LEU A 19 -16.91 3.29 11.58
CA LEU A 19 -16.36 4.07 12.69
C LEU A 19 -14.84 4.19 12.58
N SER A 20 -14.15 3.10 12.21
CA SER A 20 -12.69 3.10 12.04
C SER A 20 -12.25 4.05 10.92
N LYS A 21 -12.95 4.05 9.77
CA LYS A 21 -12.69 5.01 8.68
C LYS A 21 -12.94 6.44 9.13
N THR A 22 -14.02 6.67 9.88
CA THR A 22 -14.38 8.00 10.39
C THR A 22 -13.26 8.56 11.27
N LEU A 23 -12.68 7.75 12.16
CA LEU A 23 -11.54 8.17 12.99
C LEU A 23 -10.30 8.55 12.16
N ILE A 24 -10.00 7.78 11.10
CA ILE A 24 -8.88 8.05 10.20
C ILE A 24 -9.11 9.36 9.43
N TYR A 25 -10.31 9.56 8.88
CA TYR A 25 -10.66 10.77 8.14
C TYR A 25 -10.69 11.99 9.05
N ASP A 26 -11.26 11.87 10.25
CA ASP A 26 -11.29 12.95 11.22
C ASP A 26 -9.87 13.38 11.63
N PHE A 27 -8.97 12.43 11.88
CA PHE A 27 -7.56 12.77 12.13
C PHE A 27 -6.87 13.41 10.93
N HIS A 28 -7.15 12.92 9.73
CA HIS A 28 -6.57 13.49 8.51
C HIS A 28 -7.05 14.92 8.28
N TYR A 29 -8.36 15.14 8.19
CA TYR A 29 -8.94 16.42 7.79
C TYR A 29 -8.95 17.44 8.94
N ASN A 30 -9.48 17.07 10.11
CA ASN A 30 -9.70 17.98 11.25
C ASN A 30 -8.50 18.05 12.21
N SER A 31 -7.36 17.46 11.87
CA SER A 31 -6.14 17.62 12.67
C SER A 31 -4.95 17.88 11.78
N MET A 32 -4.63 16.99 10.85
CA MET A 32 -3.43 17.15 10.03
C MET A 32 -3.61 18.23 8.94
N VAL A 33 -4.67 18.17 8.13
CA VAL A 33 -4.92 19.14 7.05
C VAL A 33 -5.24 20.52 7.60
N GLU A 34 -6.08 20.63 8.63
CA GLU A 34 -6.42 21.91 9.25
C GLU A 34 -5.19 22.69 9.77
N ASN A 35 -4.21 21.99 10.35
CA ASN A 35 -3.05 22.63 10.98
C ASN A 35 -1.87 22.90 10.01
N TYR A 36 -1.78 22.19 8.89
CA TYR A 36 -0.69 22.34 7.93
C TYR A 36 -1.13 22.92 6.57
N GLY A 37 -2.42 22.91 6.26
CA GLY A 37 -2.98 23.46 5.02
C GLY A 37 -2.30 22.89 3.77
N SER A 38 -1.72 23.77 2.95
CA SER A 38 -0.98 23.38 1.74
C SER A 38 0.40 22.77 1.98
N ASN A 39 0.87 22.76 3.23
CA ASN A 39 2.19 22.22 3.61
C ASN A 39 2.16 20.73 3.92
N ILE A 40 1.03 20.06 3.76
CA ILE A 40 0.88 18.62 3.96
C ILE A 40 0.38 17.93 2.70
N GLN A 41 0.92 16.74 2.44
CA GLN A 41 0.44 15.85 1.41
C GLN A 41 0.35 14.43 1.98
N LEU A 42 -0.81 13.79 1.82
CA LEU A 42 -0.98 12.38 2.15
C LEU A 42 -0.35 11.53 1.03
N MET A 43 0.74 10.84 1.36
CA MET A 43 1.51 10.05 0.40
C MET A 43 0.97 8.62 0.28
N TYR A 44 0.51 8.03 1.39
CA TYR A 44 0.01 6.66 1.41
C TYR A 44 -0.89 6.41 2.62
N THR A 45 -1.83 5.48 2.50
CA THR A 45 -2.67 4.99 3.59
C THR A 45 -2.98 3.50 3.44
N ASP A 46 -3.02 2.76 4.55
CA ASP A 46 -3.51 1.38 4.62
C ASP A 46 -4.21 1.15 5.95
N THR A 47 -5.53 0.93 5.92
CA THR A 47 -6.42 0.61 7.04
C THR A 47 -6.36 1.59 8.23
N ASP A 48 -5.28 1.53 9.01
CA ASP A 48 -5.02 2.27 10.25
C ASP A 48 -3.73 3.10 10.19
N SER A 49 -3.02 3.10 9.05
CA SER A 49 -1.74 3.80 8.86
C SER A 49 -1.84 4.93 7.83
N LEU A 50 -1.06 6.00 8.08
CA LEU A 50 -0.97 7.20 7.27
C LEU A 50 0.49 7.58 7.11
N ILE A 51 0.92 7.86 5.88
CA ILE A 51 2.26 8.39 5.58
C ILE A 51 2.10 9.77 4.99
N TYR A 52 2.69 10.76 5.66
CA TYR A 52 2.62 12.16 5.27
C TYR A 52 3.95 12.68 4.76
N TYR A 53 3.88 13.53 3.75
CA TYR A 53 4.92 14.48 3.41
C TYR A 53 4.52 15.84 3.97
N ILE A 54 5.26 16.31 4.98
CA ILE A 54 4.98 17.57 5.67
C ILE A 54 6.17 18.50 5.45
N LYS A 55 5.90 19.71 4.93
CA LYS A 55 6.91 20.76 4.77
C LYS A 55 7.03 21.53 6.09
N THR A 56 7.98 21.14 6.93
CA THR A 56 8.29 21.81 8.20
C THR A 56 9.77 21.67 8.55
N VAL A 57 10.27 22.54 9.43
CA VAL A 57 11.62 22.46 9.99
C VAL A 57 11.75 21.27 10.94
N ASN A 58 10.77 21.09 11.85
CA ASN A 58 10.76 19.99 12.80
C ASN A 58 9.31 19.66 13.23
N PHE A 59 8.87 18.46 12.88
CA PHE A 59 7.53 17.96 13.19
C PHE A 59 7.22 17.90 14.69
N TYR A 60 8.19 17.53 15.53
CA TYR A 60 7.97 17.44 16.98
C TYR A 60 7.88 18.81 17.64
N THR A 61 8.60 19.80 17.12
CA THR A 61 8.41 21.20 17.54
C THR A 61 7.02 21.70 17.19
N ASP A 62 6.50 21.33 16.01
CA ASP A 62 5.12 21.62 15.65
C ASP A 62 4.10 20.96 16.57
N LEU A 63 4.32 19.70 16.97
CA LEU A 63 3.42 19.00 17.90
C LEU A 63 3.30 19.71 19.25
N ILE A 64 4.40 20.22 19.81
CA ILE A 64 4.38 20.97 21.08
C ILE A 64 3.56 22.26 20.92
N ASN A 65 3.73 22.95 19.81
CA ASN A 65 3.03 24.20 19.53
C ASN A 65 1.55 23.99 19.11
N LYS A 66 1.16 22.77 18.78
CA LYS A 66 -0.18 22.40 18.29
C LYS A 66 -0.80 21.31 19.18
N PRO A 67 -1.30 21.67 20.37
CA PRO A 67 -1.82 20.69 21.34
C PRO A 67 -2.97 19.85 20.79
N ASN A 68 -3.75 20.38 19.84
CA ASN A 68 -4.83 19.66 19.16
C ASN A 68 -4.34 18.38 18.46
N ILE A 69 -3.15 18.41 17.84
CA ILE A 69 -2.55 17.21 17.22
C ILE A 69 -1.90 16.34 18.31
N LEU A 70 -1.11 16.95 19.20
CA LEU A 70 -0.38 16.21 20.24
C LEU A 70 -1.29 15.36 21.14
N ASN A 71 -2.47 15.87 21.47
CA ASN A 71 -3.47 15.15 22.28
C ASN A 71 -4.05 13.92 21.57
N ARG A 72 -3.94 13.85 20.24
CA ARG A 72 -4.37 12.71 19.42
C ARG A 72 -3.24 11.73 19.13
N MET A 73 -2.01 12.04 19.54
CA MET A 73 -0.83 11.20 19.29
C MET A 73 -0.45 10.39 20.54
N ASP A 74 -0.11 9.12 20.32
CA ASP A 74 0.62 8.30 21.30
C ASP A 74 2.13 8.46 21.06
N THR A 75 2.77 9.26 21.91
CA THR A 75 4.21 9.54 21.87
C THR A 75 4.99 8.76 22.95
N SER A 76 4.38 7.73 23.54
CA SER A 76 4.98 6.93 24.62
C SER A 76 6.15 6.05 24.17
N ASN A 77 6.36 5.92 22.86
CA ASN A 77 7.46 5.16 22.26
C ASN A 77 8.71 6.00 21.97
N LEU A 78 8.67 7.31 22.22
CA LEU A 78 9.81 8.21 22.11
C LEU A 78 10.74 8.05 23.32
N SER A 79 11.95 8.60 23.22
CA SER A 79 12.89 8.65 24.35
C SER A 79 12.28 9.44 25.52
N PRO A 80 12.48 9.04 26.78
CA PRO A 80 12.01 9.80 27.95
C PRO A 80 12.53 11.25 28.00
N ASN A 81 13.67 11.53 27.37
CA ASN A 81 14.24 12.88 27.29
C ASN A 81 13.65 13.72 26.13
N HIS A 82 12.77 13.14 25.32
CA HIS A 82 12.17 13.83 24.18
C HIS A 82 11.06 14.78 24.64
N PRO A 83 11.00 16.04 24.17
CA PRO A 83 10.02 17.03 24.65
C PRO A 83 8.55 16.62 24.50
N CYS A 84 8.23 15.81 23.48
CA CYS A 84 6.86 15.32 23.25
C CYS A 84 6.54 14.01 23.98
N TYR A 85 7.46 13.42 24.76
CA TYR A 85 7.24 12.14 25.42
C TYR A 85 6.09 12.23 26.42
N CYS A 86 5.10 11.34 26.29
CA CYS A 86 3.95 11.26 27.18
C CYS A 86 3.48 9.81 27.30
N VAL A 87 3.33 9.31 28.54
CA VAL A 87 2.93 7.93 28.81
C VAL A 87 1.41 7.78 28.90
N ASP A 88 0.69 8.85 29.23
CA ASP A 88 -0.75 8.82 29.54
C ASP A 88 -1.60 8.30 28.38
N ARG A 89 -1.14 8.49 27.13
CA ARG A 89 -1.84 8.08 25.90
C ARG A 89 -1.34 6.75 25.32
N LYS A 90 -0.51 6.01 26.05
CA LYS A 90 0.08 4.75 25.61
C LYS A 90 -1.01 3.74 25.28
N LYS A 91 -1.09 3.33 24.00
CA LYS A 91 -2.09 2.37 23.50
C LYS A 91 -3.55 2.76 23.78
N LEU A 92 -3.83 4.06 23.87
CA LEU A 92 -5.21 4.53 23.99
C LEU A 92 -5.94 4.31 22.65
N PRO A 93 -7.19 3.81 22.65
CA PRO A 93 -7.97 3.71 21.41
C PRO A 93 -8.18 5.09 20.77
N GLY A 94 -8.00 5.18 19.45
CA GLY A 94 -8.20 6.42 18.69
C GLY A 94 -7.01 7.39 18.71
N THR A 95 -5.91 7.07 19.41
CA THR A 95 -4.65 7.80 19.29
C THR A 95 -3.72 7.18 18.24
N PHE A 96 -2.88 8.02 17.66
CA PHE A 96 -1.96 7.64 16.57
C PHE A 96 -0.53 7.55 17.08
N THR A 97 0.08 6.37 16.96
CA THR A 97 1.48 6.18 17.32
C THR A 97 2.40 6.52 16.15
N ASP A 98 3.49 7.22 16.44
CA ASP A 98 4.58 7.39 15.47
C ASP A 98 5.42 6.09 15.36
N GLU A 99 5.16 5.28 14.33
CA GLU A 99 5.89 4.01 14.12
C GLU A 99 7.39 4.17 13.87
N THR A 100 7.86 5.36 13.49
CA THR A 100 9.28 5.61 13.20
C THR A 100 10.08 6.06 14.41
N LYS A 101 9.44 6.22 15.57
CA LYS A 101 10.08 6.52 16.86
C LYS A 101 10.98 7.75 16.82
N GLY A 102 10.53 8.86 16.23
CA GLY A 102 11.37 10.06 16.12
C GLY A 102 12.10 10.23 14.80
N GLN A 103 12.22 9.16 14.01
CA GLN A 103 13.09 9.16 12.82
C GLN A 103 12.32 9.56 11.57
N ALA A 104 12.83 10.55 10.83
CA ALA A 104 12.23 10.95 9.56
C ALA A 104 12.51 9.92 8.46
N ILE A 105 11.49 9.63 7.65
CA ILE A 105 11.63 8.84 6.42
C ILE A 105 12.36 9.70 5.39
N ARG A 106 13.51 9.22 4.89
CA ARG A 106 14.33 9.96 3.91
C ARG A 106 13.87 9.75 2.49
N GLU A 107 13.45 8.53 2.19
CA GLU A 107 12.96 8.14 0.88
C GLU A 107 11.73 7.27 1.04
N PHE A 108 10.72 7.50 0.20
CA PHE A 108 9.48 6.75 0.18
C PHE A 108 9.09 6.45 -1.27
N VAL A 109 8.76 5.20 -1.55
CA VAL A 109 8.29 4.73 -2.86
C VAL A 109 7.08 3.83 -2.65
N ALA A 110 5.94 4.18 -3.24
CA ALA A 110 4.74 3.35 -3.24
C ALA A 110 4.36 3.00 -4.67
N LEU A 111 4.15 1.71 -4.94
CA LEU A 111 3.75 1.23 -6.26
C LEU A 111 2.23 1.02 -6.36
N ARG A 112 1.64 0.46 -5.30
CA ARG A 112 0.21 0.20 -5.18
C ARG A 112 -0.16 -0.14 -3.74
N ALA A 113 -1.45 -0.33 -3.47
CA ALA A 113 -1.91 -0.83 -2.17
C ALA A 113 -1.14 -2.09 -1.69
N LYS A 114 -0.61 -2.01 -0.47
CA LYS A 114 0.21 -3.03 0.22
C LYS A 114 1.55 -3.34 -0.47
N SER A 115 2.05 -2.44 -1.32
CA SER A 115 3.31 -2.56 -2.03
C SER A 115 4.09 -1.25 -2.02
N TYR A 116 4.97 -1.08 -1.04
CA TYR A 116 5.74 0.14 -0.81
C TYR A 116 7.08 -0.14 -0.13
N ALA A 117 8.00 0.80 -0.23
CA ALA A 117 9.32 0.75 0.38
C ALA A 117 9.73 2.11 0.92
N TYR A 118 10.48 2.14 2.01
CA TYR A 118 10.98 3.37 2.60
C TYR A 118 12.30 3.19 3.31
N ASN A 119 13.08 4.27 3.35
CA ASN A 119 14.36 4.32 4.05
C ASN A 119 14.22 5.12 5.34
N LEU A 120 14.47 4.44 6.47
CA LEU A 120 14.46 5.03 7.79
C LEU A 120 15.90 5.13 8.32
N ALA A 121 16.48 6.33 8.27
CA ALA A 121 17.83 6.60 8.77
C ALA A 121 18.93 5.62 8.27
N GLY A 122 18.80 5.09 7.05
CA GLY A 122 19.72 4.11 6.46
C GLY A 122 19.18 2.67 6.44
N GLU A 123 18.11 2.37 7.16
CA GLU A 123 17.48 1.04 7.17
C GLU A 123 16.32 0.99 6.16
N GLU A 124 16.40 0.08 5.18
CA GLU A 124 15.33 -0.16 4.21
C GLU A 124 14.23 -1.04 4.80
N LYS A 125 12.98 -0.54 4.74
CA LYS A 125 11.77 -1.29 5.09
C LYS A 125 10.91 -1.45 3.85
N LEU A 126 10.66 -2.71 3.50
CA LEU A 126 9.99 -3.10 2.25
C LEU A 126 8.71 -3.89 2.56
N LYS A 127 7.65 -3.62 1.81
CA LYS A 127 6.36 -4.33 1.86
C LYS A 127 5.94 -4.68 0.44
N ALA A 128 5.71 -5.96 0.19
CA ALA A 128 5.24 -6.46 -1.11
C ALA A 128 4.07 -7.43 -0.92
N LYS A 129 2.91 -7.08 -1.50
CA LYS A 129 1.68 -7.89 -1.41
C LYS A 129 1.88 -9.29 -1.99
N GLY A 130 1.64 -10.32 -1.18
CA GLY A 130 1.66 -11.73 -1.63
C GLY A 130 3.07 -12.32 -1.85
N VAL A 131 4.12 -11.59 -1.45
CA VAL A 131 5.52 -12.03 -1.47
C VAL A 131 5.93 -12.44 -0.06
N ARG A 132 6.70 -13.52 0.08
CA ARG A 132 7.13 -14.00 1.40
C ARG A 132 8.15 -13.07 2.02
N ARG A 133 8.08 -12.88 3.35
CA ARG A 133 8.97 -11.96 4.10
C ARG A 133 10.46 -12.23 3.87
N HIS A 134 10.88 -13.49 3.79
CA HIS A 134 12.29 -13.83 3.52
C HIS A 134 12.73 -13.41 2.12
N VAL A 135 11.83 -13.51 1.13
CA VAL A 135 12.10 -13.08 -0.25
C VAL A 135 12.28 -11.57 -0.29
N VAL A 136 11.38 -10.84 0.37
CA VAL A 136 11.47 -9.39 0.49
C VAL A 136 12.79 -8.97 1.14
N LYS A 137 13.16 -9.59 2.28
CA LYS A 137 14.38 -9.26 3.02
C LYS A 137 15.65 -9.53 2.20
N ASN A 138 15.73 -10.67 1.52
CA ASN A 138 16.99 -11.14 0.93
C ASN A 138 17.13 -10.81 -0.56
N HIS A 139 16.03 -10.59 -1.28
CA HIS A 139 16.04 -10.46 -2.74
C HIS A 139 15.38 -9.17 -3.25
N MET A 140 14.96 -8.25 -2.39
CA MET A 140 14.38 -6.97 -2.82
C MET A 140 15.12 -5.80 -2.18
N THR A 141 15.19 -4.68 -2.87
CA THR A 141 15.77 -3.41 -2.39
C THR A 141 14.81 -2.26 -2.71
N ILE A 142 15.01 -1.10 -2.08
CA ILE A 142 14.24 0.10 -2.42
C ILE A 142 14.49 0.52 -3.88
N GLU A 143 15.69 0.27 -4.39
CA GLU A 143 16.07 0.54 -5.77
C GLU A 143 15.23 -0.27 -6.78
N ASP A 144 14.90 -1.54 -6.47
CA ASP A 144 13.99 -2.32 -7.29
C ASP A 144 12.60 -1.64 -7.42
N TYR A 145 12.12 -0.96 -6.37
CA TYR A 145 10.86 -0.23 -6.40
C TYR A 145 10.98 1.04 -7.24
N LYS A 146 12.09 1.79 -7.12
CA LYS A 146 12.35 2.97 -7.96
C LYS A 146 12.43 2.59 -9.43
N GLN A 147 13.19 1.55 -9.75
CA GLN A 147 13.28 1.02 -11.11
C GLN A 147 11.90 0.61 -11.61
N CYS A 148 11.10 -0.10 -10.80
CA CYS A 148 9.72 -0.45 -11.19
C CYS A 148 8.85 0.78 -11.48
N LEU A 149 8.99 1.84 -10.70
CA LEU A 149 8.18 3.06 -10.81
C LEU A 149 8.53 3.85 -12.07
N PHE A 150 9.82 4.04 -12.33
CA PHE A 150 10.34 4.84 -13.45
C PHE A 150 10.61 4.01 -14.71
N TRP A 151 10.24 2.74 -14.74
CA TRP A 151 10.47 1.85 -15.88
C TRP A 151 9.64 2.29 -17.09
N ASP A 152 10.33 2.65 -18.17
CA ASP A 152 9.80 3.12 -19.45
C ASP A 152 9.77 2.03 -20.56
N GLY A 153 10.41 0.88 -20.32
CA GLY A 153 10.69 -0.11 -21.37
C GLY A 153 9.67 -1.25 -21.55
N SER A 154 9.79 -1.97 -22.67
CA SER A 154 9.13 -3.28 -22.86
C SER A 154 9.76 -4.32 -21.93
N MET A 155 8.95 -5.05 -21.17
CA MET A 155 9.42 -6.10 -20.25
C MET A 155 10.28 -7.12 -21.00
N ALA A 156 11.50 -7.38 -20.51
CA ALA A 156 12.39 -8.34 -21.12
C ALA A 156 11.70 -9.72 -21.20
N ARG A 157 11.70 -10.36 -22.38
CA ARG A 157 11.08 -11.68 -22.60
C ARG A 157 11.58 -12.74 -21.60
N ASN A 158 12.79 -12.55 -21.07
CA ASN A 158 13.46 -13.47 -20.15
C ASN A 158 13.42 -13.03 -18.67
N ALA A 159 12.58 -12.04 -18.29
CA ALA A 159 12.54 -11.51 -16.92
C ALA A 159 12.20 -12.56 -15.85
N ARG A 160 11.39 -13.57 -16.21
CA ARG A 160 11.08 -14.73 -15.35
C ARG A 160 12.29 -15.65 -15.15
N GLU A 161 13.03 -15.90 -16.22
CA GLU A 161 14.24 -16.73 -16.18
C GLU A 161 15.34 -16.05 -15.37
N LEU A 162 15.48 -14.73 -15.52
CA LEU A 162 16.39 -13.93 -14.71
C LEU A 162 16.12 -14.10 -13.21
N ALA A 163 14.85 -14.06 -12.80
CA ALA A 163 14.48 -14.26 -11.40
C ALA A 163 14.84 -15.67 -10.87
N ILE A 164 14.74 -16.70 -11.72
CA ILE A 164 15.15 -18.07 -11.39
C ILE A 164 16.67 -18.15 -11.22
N ASN A 165 17.42 -17.56 -12.15
CA ASN A 165 18.89 -17.56 -12.11
C ASN A 165 19.42 -16.85 -10.87
N GLN A 166 18.88 -15.67 -10.55
CA GLN A 166 19.22 -14.92 -9.33
C GLN A 166 18.89 -15.70 -8.06
N PHE A 167 17.77 -16.42 -8.05
CA PHE A 167 17.38 -17.24 -6.93
C PHE A 167 18.31 -18.45 -6.72
N ASN A 168 18.68 -19.12 -7.81
CA ASN A 168 19.62 -20.24 -7.77
C ASN A 168 21.01 -19.78 -7.33
N ALA A 169 21.49 -18.64 -7.84
CA ALA A 169 22.76 -18.05 -7.41
C ALA A 169 22.77 -17.78 -5.90
N PHE A 170 21.72 -17.16 -5.36
CA PHE A 170 21.59 -16.92 -3.91
C PHE A 170 21.55 -18.23 -3.11
N LYS A 171 20.88 -19.28 -3.60
CA LYS A 171 20.89 -20.60 -2.94
C LYS A 171 22.29 -21.20 -2.83
N CYS A 172 23.12 -21.01 -3.86
CA CYS A 172 24.47 -21.56 -3.88
C CYS A 172 25.45 -20.74 -3.02
N THR A 173 25.35 -19.41 -3.03
CA THR A 173 26.34 -18.53 -2.38
C THR A 173 25.90 -18.02 -1.01
N GLY A 174 24.59 -18.04 -0.71
CA GLY A 174 24.01 -17.40 0.48
C GLY A 174 24.09 -15.86 0.46
N GLN A 175 24.63 -15.27 -0.61
CA GLN A 175 24.93 -13.85 -0.69
C GLN A 175 23.99 -13.15 -1.67
N LYS A 176 23.50 -11.98 -1.25
CA LYS A 176 22.74 -11.07 -2.12
C LYS A 176 23.72 -10.43 -3.10
N SER A 177 23.58 -10.76 -4.38
CA SER A 177 24.39 -10.14 -5.43
C SER A 177 24.17 -8.63 -5.43
N LEU A 178 25.27 -7.87 -5.41
CA LEU A 178 25.28 -6.41 -5.35
C LEU A 178 24.84 -5.75 -6.67
N THR A 179 24.90 -6.48 -7.78
CA THR A 179 24.74 -5.96 -9.14
C THR A 179 23.81 -6.85 -9.96
N ASN A 180 22.67 -7.24 -9.38
CA ASN A 180 21.69 -7.99 -10.13
C ASN A 180 20.94 -7.09 -11.12
N GLN A 181 20.82 -7.58 -12.36
CA GLN A 181 19.93 -6.99 -13.34
C GLN A 181 18.49 -6.96 -12.80
N TYR A 182 17.79 -5.87 -13.06
CA TYR A 182 16.41 -5.68 -12.63
C TYR A 182 15.46 -6.75 -13.18
N THR A 183 14.54 -7.23 -12.35
CA THR A 183 13.34 -7.95 -12.79
C THR A 183 12.21 -7.69 -11.79
N PRO A 184 10.95 -7.53 -12.24
CA PRO A 184 9.82 -7.40 -11.33
C PRO A 184 9.39 -8.75 -10.72
N TYR A 185 9.99 -9.87 -11.17
CA TYR A 185 9.63 -11.22 -10.71
C TYR A 185 10.51 -11.70 -9.56
N ARG A 186 9.93 -12.48 -8.63
CA ARG A 186 10.67 -13.16 -7.56
C ARG A 186 10.20 -14.60 -7.41
N VAL A 187 11.12 -15.48 -7.03
CA VAL A 187 10.83 -16.88 -6.71
C VAL A 187 10.36 -16.98 -5.27
N ASN A 188 9.11 -17.42 -5.07
CA ASN A 188 8.57 -17.76 -3.76
C ASN A 188 8.59 -19.28 -3.57
N ILE A 189 9.25 -19.75 -2.51
CA ILE A 189 9.12 -21.14 -2.06
C ILE A 189 8.06 -21.23 -0.99
N SER A 190 7.12 -22.17 -1.12
CA SER A 190 6.10 -22.49 -0.13
C SER A 190 5.99 -23.98 0.18
N LEU A 191 5.62 -24.32 1.42
CA LEU A 191 5.27 -25.67 1.81
C LEU A 191 3.75 -25.81 1.70
N ARG A 192 3.28 -26.89 1.08
CA ARG A 192 1.86 -27.19 0.92
C ARG A 192 1.61 -28.69 1.04
N SER A 193 0.50 -29.06 1.66
CA SER A 193 0.03 -30.44 1.73
C SER A 193 -0.94 -30.72 0.56
N PHE A 194 -0.75 -31.84 -0.12
CA PHE A 194 -1.71 -32.38 -1.09
C PHE A 194 -1.96 -33.84 -0.76
N LYS A 195 -3.23 -34.22 -0.51
CA LYS A 195 -3.58 -35.60 -0.13
C LYS A 195 -2.67 -36.14 0.99
N HIS A 196 -2.49 -35.34 2.04
CA HIS A 196 -1.61 -35.64 3.19
C HIS A 196 -0.11 -35.78 2.87
N GLN A 197 0.35 -35.40 1.68
CA GLN A 197 1.77 -35.36 1.32
C GLN A 197 2.28 -33.92 1.30
N MET A 198 3.34 -33.66 2.06
CA MET A 198 4.01 -32.36 2.10
C MET A 198 4.91 -32.18 0.87
N LYS A 199 4.74 -31.06 0.17
CA LYS A 199 5.56 -30.68 -0.99
C LYS A 199 6.08 -29.26 -0.85
N SER A 200 7.31 -29.04 -1.30
CA SER A 200 7.86 -27.70 -1.51
C SER A 200 7.52 -27.25 -2.93
N ILE A 201 6.77 -26.15 -3.05
CA ILE A 201 6.40 -25.54 -4.32
C ILE A 201 7.21 -24.25 -4.50
N SER A 202 7.94 -24.18 -5.60
CA SER A 202 8.55 -22.95 -6.10
C SER A 202 7.60 -22.30 -7.10
N THR A 203 7.33 -21.00 -6.96
CA THR A 203 6.50 -20.23 -7.88
C THR A 203 7.16 -18.91 -8.20
N VAL A 204 7.35 -18.62 -9.49
CA VAL A 204 7.77 -17.30 -9.96
C VAL A 204 6.56 -16.37 -9.93
N LYS A 205 6.62 -15.32 -9.11
CA LYS A 205 5.55 -14.33 -8.96
C LYS A 205 5.98 -12.97 -9.48
N LEU A 206 5.05 -12.24 -10.06
CA LEU A 206 5.19 -10.79 -10.25
C LEU A 206 5.15 -10.14 -8.86
N ALA A 207 6.32 -9.72 -8.37
CA ALA A 207 6.50 -9.18 -7.02
C ALA A 207 6.38 -7.66 -6.99
N LEU A 208 6.77 -6.99 -8.06
CA LEU A 208 6.73 -5.55 -8.24
C LEU A 208 5.84 -5.22 -9.43
N ASN A 209 4.90 -4.31 -9.24
CA ASN A 209 4.03 -3.80 -10.29
C ASN A 209 3.54 -2.41 -9.87
N ARG A 210 3.73 -1.42 -10.75
CA ARG A 210 3.22 -0.04 -10.57
C ARG A 210 1.78 0.14 -11.01
N SER A 211 1.19 -0.85 -11.68
CA SER A 211 -0.24 -0.81 -12.03
C SER A 211 -1.04 -0.99 -10.75
N ASP A 212 -1.86 0.01 -10.43
CA ASP A 212 -2.81 -0.01 -9.33
C ASP A 212 -4.22 -0.10 -9.92
N ASP A 213 -4.85 -1.25 -9.75
CA ASP A 213 -6.21 -1.55 -10.21
C ASP A 213 -7.28 -0.77 -9.44
N LYS A 214 -6.91 -0.11 -8.34
CA LYS A 214 -7.83 0.61 -7.45
C LYS A 214 -7.79 2.11 -7.62
N ARG A 215 -6.89 2.62 -8.46
CA ARG A 215 -6.67 4.06 -8.65
C ARG A 215 -6.39 4.36 -10.12
N LEU A 216 -6.82 5.52 -10.56
CA LEU A 216 -6.45 6.05 -11.86
C LEU A 216 -5.03 6.61 -11.79
N VAL A 217 -4.11 6.00 -12.55
CA VAL A 217 -2.72 6.46 -12.68
C VAL A 217 -2.67 7.61 -13.68
N LEU A 218 -2.13 8.77 -13.26
CA LEU A 218 -2.01 9.95 -14.12
C LEU A 218 -0.90 9.77 -15.17
N GLU A 219 -0.89 10.63 -16.19
CA GLU A 219 0.09 10.60 -17.29
C GLU A 219 1.55 10.62 -16.82
N ASN A 220 1.82 11.29 -15.69
CA ASN A 220 3.16 11.34 -15.10
C ASN A 220 3.59 10.03 -14.42
N GLN A 221 2.72 9.02 -14.40
CA GLN A 221 2.93 7.66 -13.87
C GLN A 221 3.29 7.56 -12.38
N ILE A 222 3.28 8.68 -11.67
CA ILE A 222 3.66 8.78 -10.25
C ILE A 222 2.44 9.15 -9.42
N ASN A 223 1.68 10.14 -9.89
CA ASN A 223 0.49 10.59 -9.19
C ASN A 223 -0.69 9.70 -9.55
N THR A 224 -1.54 9.44 -8.57
CA THR A 224 -2.74 8.63 -8.74
C THR A 224 -3.94 9.34 -8.13
N ARG A 225 -5.13 9.09 -8.69
CA ARG A 225 -6.41 9.59 -8.17
C ARG A 225 -7.33 8.43 -7.86
N ALA A 226 -8.21 8.60 -6.89
CA ALA A 226 -9.29 7.64 -6.68
C ALA A 226 -10.25 7.64 -7.88
N HIS A 227 -10.93 6.51 -8.11
CA HIS A 227 -12.08 6.49 -9.01
C HIS A 227 -13.16 7.46 -8.51
N GLY A 228 -13.86 8.14 -9.43
CA GLY A 228 -14.86 9.15 -9.08
C GLY A 228 -14.31 10.47 -8.51
N HIS A 229 -13.00 10.71 -8.55
CA HIS A 229 -12.44 11.99 -8.12
C HIS A 229 -12.89 13.13 -9.05
N TYR A 230 -13.34 14.27 -8.52
CA TYR A 230 -13.96 15.40 -9.26
C TYR A 230 -13.13 16.00 -10.42
N ARG A 231 -11.82 15.75 -10.45
CA ARG A 231 -10.91 16.18 -11.52
C ARG A 231 -10.66 15.12 -12.59
N ASN A 232 -11.17 13.91 -12.38
CA ASN A 232 -11.15 12.90 -13.43
C ASN A 232 -12.18 13.38 -14.45
N GLU A 233 -11.80 13.39 -15.72
CA GLU A 233 -12.79 13.53 -16.79
C GLU A 233 -13.82 12.42 -16.56
N GLU A 234 -15.10 12.79 -16.51
CA GLU A 234 -16.16 11.81 -16.41
C GLU A 234 -15.97 10.85 -17.58
N THR A 235 -15.69 9.57 -17.29
CA THR A 235 -16.00 8.52 -18.27
C THR A 235 -17.44 8.80 -18.68
N PRO A 236 -17.74 8.99 -19.98
CA PRO A 236 -19.07 9.38 -20.41
C PRO A 236 -20.06 8.45 -19.74
N THR A 237 -20.93 9.01 -18.91
CA THR A 237 -22.14 8.32 -18.48
C THR A 237 -22.84 7.96 -19.78
N PHE A 238 -22.91 6.66 -20.09
CA PHE A 238 -23.75 6.20 -21.18
C PHE A 238 -25.16 6.67 -20.85
N ASP A 239 -25.63 7.65 -21.60
CA ASP A 239 -26.99 8.15 -21.52
C ASP A 239 -27.89 6.95 -21.82
N GLU A 240 -28.75 6.54 -20.87
CA GLU A 240 -29.64 5.38 -21.03
C GLU A 240 -30.50 5.51 -22.31
N THR A 241 -30.67 6.73 -22.80
CA THR A 241 -31.36 7.04 -24.06
C THR A 241 -30.60 6.62 -25.32
N GLU A 242 -29.28 6.39 -25.25
CA GLU A 242 -28.48 5.83 -26.36
C GLU A 242 -28.43 4.31 -26.35
N LEU A 243 -28.72 3.64 -25.21
CA LEU A 243 -28.71 2.18 -25.14
C LEU A 243 -29.71 1.55 -26.11
N ASP A 244 -30.85 2.19 -26.35
CA ASP A 244 -31.89 1.69 -27.25
C ASP A 244 -31.55 1.78 -28.74
N ARG A 245 -30.40 2.39 -29.09
CA ARG A 245 -29.88 2.40 -30.46
C ARG A 245 -28.95 1.23 -30.79
N PHE A 246 -28.54 0.45 -29.79
CA PHE A 246 -27.63 -0.67 -29.97
C PHE A 246 -28.40 -1.99 -30.09
N ASN A 247 -27.95 -2.85 -30.98
CA ASN A 247 -28.58 -4.16 -31.19
C ASN A 247 -28.30 -5.08 -29.99
N ASP A 248 -29.12 -6.11 -29.77
CA ASP A 248 -29.03 -6.98 -28.58
C ASP A 248 -27.63 -7.59 -28.35
N SER A 249 -26.89 -7.87 -29.42
CA SER A 249 -25.50 -8.36 -29.33
C SER A 249 -24.49 -7.31 -28.85
N GLU A 250 -24.75 -6.03 -29.13
CA GLU A 250 -23.92 -4.91 -28.67
C GLU A 250 -24.27 -4.52 -27.22
N LYS A 251 -25.55 -4.64 -26.83
CA LYS A 251 -25.99 -4.53 -25.42
C LYS A 251 -25.32 -5.61 -24.55
N GLU A 252 -25.27 -6.87 -24.99
CA GLU A 252 -24.59 -7.96 -24.27
C GLU A 252 -23.09 -7.68 -24.06
N LEU A 253 -22.43 -7.11 -25.07
CA LEU A 253 -21.01 -6.77 -25.04
C LEU A 253 -20.72 -5.59 -24.08
N MET A 254 -21.64 -4.62 -23.99
CA MET A 254 -21.54 -3.49 -23.06
C MET A 254 -21.85 -3.90 -21.62
N ASP A 255 -22.86 -4.74 -21.38
CA ASP A 255 -23.17 -5.27 -20.05
C ASP A 255 -22.01 -6.12 -19.49
N LEU A 256 -21.34 -6.90 -20.35
CA LEU A 256 -20.10 -7.59 -20.01
C LEU A 256 -18.96 -6.62 -19.65
N LEU A 257 -18.82 -5.52 -20.38
CA LEU A 257 -17.79 -4.50 -20.13
C LEU A 257 -18.02 -3.77 -18.80
N VAL A 258 -19.28 -3.42 -18.49
CA VAL A 258 -19.67 -2.75 -17.24
C VAL A 258 -19.49 -3.70 -16.04
N ALA A 259 -19.82 -4.98 -16.19
CA ALA A 259 -19.59 -5.99 -15.15
C ALA A 259 -18.10 -6.21 -14.85
N GLU A 260 -17.21 -6.14 -15.85
CA GLU A 260 -15.75 -6.23 -15.65
C GLU A 260 -15.15 -5.00 -14.95
N ILE A 261 -15.78 -3.82 -15.05
CA ILE A 261 -15.31 -2.59 -14.38
C ILE A 261 -15.71 -2.56 -12.89
N LEU A 262 -16.73 -3.32 -12.50
CA LEU A 262 -17.30 -3.34 -11.15
C LEU A 262 -16.79 -4.48 -10.23
N ILE A 263 -15.90 -5.35 -10.71
CA ILE A 263 -15.31 -6.48 -9.95
C ILE A 263 -13.82 -6.25 -9.65
#